data_AF-A0A3D3VQ25-F1
#
_entry.id   AF-A0A3D3VQ25-F1
#
_cell.length_a   1.000
_cell.length_b   1.000
_cell.length_c   1.000
_cell.angle_alpha   90.00
_cell.angle_beta   90.00
_cell.angle_gamma   90.00
#
_symmetry.space_group_name_H-M   'P 1'
#
loop_
_entity.id
_entity.type
_entity.pdbx_description
1 polymer ?
#
loop_
_entity_poly.entity_id
_entity_poly.type
_entity_poly.pdbx_seq_one_letter_code
_entity_poly.pdbx_strand_id
1 'polypeptide(L)' 'MEKIYRDADVSIKPLEGKTVAVIGYGIQGKAQAANARDSKVKVIIGTRPPEESPSRAQAKADGFEAYSIA' A
#
# COMPACT_ATOMS: atom_id res chain seq x y z
N MET A 1 -21.41 -22.18 12.39
CA MET A 1 -21.62 -20.74 12.14
C MET A 1 -20.24 -20.16 11.91
N GLU A 2 -20.01 -19.50 10.77
CA GLU A 2 -18.70 -18.93 10.42
C GLU A 2 -18.38 -17.70 11.28
N LYS A 3 -17.10 -17.49 11.59
CA LYS A 3 -16.67 -16.32 12.35
C LYS A 3 -16.52 -15.12 11.42
N ILE A 4 -17.25 -14.04 11.70
CA ILE A 4 -17.15 -12.76 10.98
C ILE A 4 -16.33 -11.81 11.83
N TYR A 5 -15.19 -11.35 11.31
CA TYR A 5 -14.31 -10.40 11.99
C TYR A 5 -14.76 -8.96 11.74
N ARG A 6 -14.71 -8.14 12.79
CA ARG A 6 -14.94 -6.70 12.77
C ARG A 6 -13.76 -5.97 13.41
N ASP A 7 -13.79 -4.65 13.43
CA ASP A 7 -12.70 -3.83 13.99
C ASP A 7 -12.35 -4.20 15.44
N ALA A 8 -13.34 -4.60 16.25
CA ALA A 8 -13.12 -5.04 17.63
C ALA A 8 -12.36 -6.38 17.74
N ASP A 9 -12.32 -7.18 16.67
CA ASP A 9 -11.67 -8.49 16.65
C ASP A 9 -10.24 -8.46 16.10
N VAL A 10 -9.77 -7.31 15.62
CA VAL A 10 -8.48 -7.17 14.91
C VAL A 10 -7.59 -6.13 15.58
N SER A 11 -6.28 -6.24 15.35
CA SER A 11 -5.29 -5.31 15.88
C SER A 11 -4.27 -4.92 14.81
N ILE A 12 -3.89 -3.64 14.80
CA ILE A 12 -2.85 -3.11 13.91
C ILE A 12 -1.43 -3.47 14.38
N LYS A 13 -1.29 -3.90 15.64
CA LYS A 13 0.00 -4.23 16.29
C LYS A 13 0.96 -5.07 15.44
N PRO A 14 0.52 -6.09 14.68
CA PRO A 14 1.43 -6.88 13.85
C PRO A 14 2.14 -6.07 12.76
N LEU A 15 1.61 -4.91 12.36
CA LEU A 15 2.17 -4.02 11.35
C LEU A 15 2.96 -2.84 11.94
N GLU A 16 2.93 -2.64 13.26
CA GLU A 16 3.65 -1.54 13.91
C GLU A 16 5.16 -1.66 13.67
N GLY A 17 5.78 -0.54 13.28
CA GLY A 17 7.21 -0.47 12.96
C GLY A 17 7.62 -1.18 11.66
N LYS A 18 6.71 -1.88 10.97
CA LYS A 18 7.01 -2.53 9.68
C LYS A 18 6.80 -1.56 8.52
N THR A 19 7.55 -1.80 7.45
CA THR A 19 7.30 -1.18 6.15
C THR A 19 6.55 -2.16 5.27
N VAL A 20 5.40 -1.76 4.74
CA VAL A 20 4.59 -2.56 3.80
C VAL A 20 4.85 -2.08 2.38
N ALA A 21 5.28 -3.00 1.52
CA ALA A 21 5.43 -2.74 0.09
C ALA A 21 4.16 -3.15 -0.65
N VAL A 22 3.52 -2.20 -1.33
CA VAL A 22 2.39 -2.48 -2.23
C VAL A 22 2.94 -2.60 -3.65
N ILE A 23 2.80 -3.79 -4.25
CA ILE A 23 3.31 -4.07 -5.59
C ILE A 23 2.21 -3.83 -6.61
N GLY A 24 2.40 -2.79 -7.43
CA GLY A 24 1.43 -2.30 -8.39
C GLY A 24 0.56 -1.18 -7.82
N TYR A 25 0.33 -0.15 -8.65
CA TYR A 25 -0.38 1.07 -8.26
C TYR A 25 -1.53 1.39 -9.22
N GLY A 26 -2.34 0.36 -9.51
CA GLY A 26 -3.63 0.49 -10.19
C GLY A 26 -4.77 0.82 -9.22
N ILE A 27 -6.02 0.51 -9.57
CA ILE A 27 -7.20 0.86 -8.77
C ILE A 27 -7.15 0.28 -7.34
N GLN A 28 -6.77 -1.00 -7.19
CA GLN A 28 -6.68 -1.66 -5.88
C GLN A 28 -5.45 -1.19 -5.09
N GLY A 29 -4.27 -1.19 -5.72
CA GLY A 29 -3.01 -0.80 -5.07
C GLY A 29 -3.05 0.63 -4.56
N LYS A 30 -3.62 1.57 -5.34
CA LYS A 30 -3.81 2.97 -4.92
C LYS A 30 -4.71 3.08 -3.70
N ALA A 31 -5.90 2.46 -3.74
CA ALA A 31 -6.85 2.51 -2.63
C ALA A 31 -6.30 1.85 -1.36
N GLN A 32 -5.69 0.67 -1.49
CA GLN A 32 -5.11 -0.05 -0.36
C GLN A 32 -3.93 0.70 0.26
N ALA A 33 -3.04 1.28 -0.55
CA ALA A 33 -1.91 2.06 -0.06
C ALA A 33 -2.37 3.32 0.70
N ALA A 34 -3.36 4.04 0.18
CA ALA A 34 -3.93 5.21 0.84
C ALA A 34 -4.58 4.85 2.18
N ASN A 35 -5.46 3.84 2.18
CA ASN A 35 -6.16 3.42 3.39
C ASN A 35 -5.20 2.91 4.47
N ALA A 36 -4.17 2.16 4.08
CA ALA A 36 -3.14 1.67 5.00
C ALA A 36 -2.29 2.81 5.58
N ARG A 37 -1.89 3.79 4.76
CA ARG A 37 -1.20 5.00 5.22
C ARG A 37 -2.05 5.80 6.20
N ASP A 38 -3.33 5.97 5.91
CA ASP A 38 -4.27 6.68 6.79
C ASP A 38 -4.47 5.94 8.12
N SER A 39 -4.39 4.60 8.08
CA SER A 39 -4.31 3.68 9.23
C SER A 39 -2.93 3.66 9.92
N LYS A 40 -2.05 4.61 9.60
CA LYS A 40 -0.70 4.80 10.19
C LYS A 40 0.32 3.70 9.88
N VAL A 41 0.07 2.88 8.85
CA VAL A 41 1.07 1.92 8.36
C VAL A 41 2.06 2.65 7.46
N LYS A 42 3.36 2.36 7.64
CA LYS A 42 4.38 2.87 6.71
C LYS A 42 4.30 2.09 5.40
N VAL A 43 3.94 2.77 4.32
CA VAL A 43 3.73 2.18 3.00
C VAL A 43 4.73 2.73 1.98
N ILE A 44 5.32 1.83 1.20
CA ILE A 44 6.10 2.14 -0.01
C ILE A 44 5.50 1.42 -1.21
N ILE A 45 5.70 1.95 -2.42
CA ILE A 45 5.12 1.41 -3.65
C ILE A 45 6.20 0.80 -4.52
N GLY A 46 5.97 -0.43 -4.99
CA GLY A 46 6.77 -1.06 -6.04
C GLY A 46 6.03 -1.02 -7.38
N THR A 47 6.65 -0.49 -8.42
CA THR A 47 6.09 -0.49 -9.78
C THR A 47 7.10 -1.05 -10.79
N ARG A 48 6.61 -1.45 -11.97
CA ARG A 48 7.47 -1.62 -13.14
C ARG A 48 8.21 -0.32 -13.49
N PRO A 49 9.33 -0.39 -14.24
CA PRO A 49 10.07 0.77 -14.72
C PRO A 49 9.16 1.85 -15.37
N PRO A 50 9.53 3.14 -15.28
CA PRO A 50 8.70 4.24 -15.80
C PRO A 50 8.43 4.14 -17.31
N GLU A 51 9.35 3.53 -18.06
CA GLU A 51 9.19 3.21 -19.48
C GLU A 51 8.06 2.20 -19.76
N GLU A 52 7.70 1.37 -18.78
CA GLU A 52 6.65 0.35 -18.89
C GLU A 52 5.37 0.73 -18.15
N SER A 53 5.41 1.70 -17.22
CA SER A 53 4.24 2.05 -16.41
C SER A 53 4.23 3.51 -15.95
N PRO A 54 3.15 4.26 -16.23
CA PRO A 54 3.00 5.63 -15.72
C PRO A 54 2.69 5.67 -14.20
N SER A 55 2.38 4.51 -13.61
CA SER A 55 1.89 4.40 -12.23
C SER A 55 2.90 4.89 -11.18
N ARG A 56 4.21 4.88 -11.49
CA ARG A 56 5.25 5.41 -10.61
C ARG A 56 5.12 6.91 -10.38
N ALA A 57 4.85 7.66 -11.44
CA ALA A 57 4.67 9.11 -11.35
C ALA A 57 3.44 9.45 -10.51
N GLN A 58 2.35 8.72 -10.71
CA GLN A 58 1.13 8.89 -9.92
C GLN A 58 1.36 8.58 -8.44
N ALA A 59 2.04 7.48 -8.10
CA ALA A 59 2.35 7.13 -6.72
C ALA A 59 3.16 8.22 -6.01
N LYS A 60 4.15 8.79 -6.70
CA LYS A 60 4.92 9.93 -6.18
C LYS A 60 4.07 11.19 -6.00
N ALA A 61 3.20 11.50 -6.96
CA ALA A 61 2.27 12.63 -6.87
C ALA A 61 1.27 12.48 -5.71
N ASP A 62 0.84 11.24 -5.42
CA ASP A 62 -0.02 10.91 -4.28
C ASP A 62 0.75 10.89 -2.94
N GLY A 63 2.05 11.21 -2.95
CA GLY A 63 2.90 11.38 -1.77
C GLY A 63 3.55 10.10 -1.25
N PHE A 64 3.65 9.05 -2.07
CA PHE A 64 4.34 7.81 -1.69
C PHE A 64 5.79 7.78 -2.17
N GLU A 65 6.66 7.16 -1.39
CA GLU A 65 7.93 6.65 -1.90
C GLU A 65 7.65 5.49 -2.87
N ALA A 66 8.16 5.60 -4.10
CA ALA A 66 7.92 4.62 -5.15
C ALA A 66 9.22 4.16 -5.81
N TYR A 67 9.37 2.84 -5.91
CA TYR A 67 10.59 2.14 -6.32
C TYR A 67 10.32 1.22 -7.51
N SER A 68 11.38 0.87 -8.23
CA SER A 68 11.33 -0.19 -9.25
C SER A 68 11.35 -1.56 -8.59
N ILE A 69 10.55 -2.49 -9.11
CA ILE A 69 10.60 -3.91 -8.71
C ILE A 69 11.59 -4.73 -9.55
N ALA A 70 12.17 -4.12 -10.58
CA ALA A 70 13.20 -4.65 -11.47
C ALA A 70 14.15 -3.52 -11.87
#